data_AF-A0A2A2QF25-F1
#
_entry.id   AF-A0A2A2QF25-F1
#
_cell.length_a   1.000
_cell.length_b   1.000
_cell.length_c   1.000
_cell.angle_alpha   90.00
_cell.angle_beta   90.00
_cell.angle_gamma   90.00
#
_symmetry.space_group_name_H-M   'P 1'
#
loop_
_entity.id
_entity.type
_entity.pdbx_description
1 polymer ?
#
loop_
_entity_poly.entity_id
_entity_poly.type
_entity_poly.pdbx_seq_one_letter_code
_entity_poly.pdbx_strand_id
1 'polypeptide(L)'
;AGLHPDENGRWDLSLLDKNGDFDKDGQSNLLEYIAGTFAGDATETFSLAIKEKLPESVRLEFYGITGKVYTIESTLDMKTWTRVPFAVGAPGTGNNAHQAGDVGIVSAFTAPRSGTSEFFRLSVR
;
A
#
# COMPACT_ATOMS: atom_id res chain seq x y z
N ALA A 1 -7.91 -0.03 20.71
CA ALA A 1 -6.73 -0.23 21.58
C ALA A 1 -7.02 -0.93 22.93
N GLY A 2 -8.10 -0.65 23.68
CA GLY A 2 -8.39 -1.42 24.93
C GLY A 2 -7.27 -1.40 25.98
N LEU A 3 -6.43 -0.35 25.95
CA LEU A 3 -5.29 -0.21 26.86
C LEU A 3 -5.76 0.42 28.16
N HIS A 4 -5.23 -0.12 29.26
CA HIS A 4 -5.51 0.32 30.61
C HIS A 4 -4.18 0.46 31.37
N PRO A 5 -4.13 1.33 32.39
CA PRO A 5 -2.95 1.43 33.24
C PRO A 5 -2.76 0.13 34.04
N ASP A 6 -1.53 -0.13 34.48
CA ASP A 6 -1.23 -1.23 35.40
C ASP A 6 -1.88 -1.01 36.79
N GLU A 7 -1.72 -1.98 37.69
CA GLU A 7 -2.24 -1.92 39.06
C GLU A 7 -1.76 -0.69 39.87
N ASN A 8 -0.71 -0.02 39.42
CA ASN A 8 -0.13 1.18 40.02
C ASN A 8 -0.52 2.48 39.26
N GLY A 9 -1.41 2.40 38.27
CA GLY A 9 -1.83 3.55 37.48
C GLY A 9 -0.84 3.97 36.37
N ARG A 10 0.18 3.16 36.07
CA ARG A 10 1.17 3.47 35.03
C ARG A 10 0.69 3.00 33.66
N TRP A 11 0.80 3.89 32.69
CA TRP A 11 0.52 3.57 31.30
C TRP A 11 1.79 3.07 30.61
N ASP A 12 1.67 1.93 29.93
CA ASP A 12 2.68 1.52 28.97
C ASP A 12 2.47 2.31 27.67
N LEU A 13 3.33 3.32 27.46
CA LEU A 13 3.31 4.18 26.28
C LEU A 13 4.26 3.71 25.19
N SER A 14 4.97 2.58 25.37
CA SER A 14 5.89 2.06 24.36
C SER A 14 5.18 1.73 23.05
N LEU A 15 3.90 1.34 23.12
CA LEU A 15 3.07 1.08 21.95
C LEU A 15 2.73 2.33 21.13
N LEU A 16 2.91 3.54 21.67
CA LEU A 16 2.64 4.81 20.97
C LEU A 16 3.86 5.42 20.29
N ASP A 17 5.03 4.80 20.45
CA ASP A 17 6.24 5.28 19.78
C ASP A 17 6.30 4.85 18.30
N LYS A 18 7.25 5.40 17.54
CA LYS A 18 7.36 5.12 16.08
C LYS A 18 7.63 3.64 15.72
N ASN A 19 8.18 2.87 16.66
CA ASN A 19 8.49 1.45 16.53
C ASN A 19 7.42 0.58 17.21
N GLY A 20 6.54 1.18 18.02
CA GLY A 20 5.39 0.52 18.62
C GLY A 20 4.35 0.09 17.57
N ASP A 21 3.47 -0.80 18.02
CA ASP A 21 2.39 -1.42 17.25
C ASP A 21 1.11 -1.26 18.09
N PHE A 22 0.41 -0.14 17.88
CA PHE A 22 -0.61 0.33 18.83
C PHE A 22 -1.90 -0.48 18.76
N ASP A 23 -2.29 -0.96 17.59
CA ASP A 23 -3.45 -1.81 17.37
C ASP A 23 -3.13 -3.31 17.30
N LYS A 24 -1.84 -3.68 17.34
CA LYS A 24 -1.31 -5.06 17.42
C LYS A 24 -1.53 -5.86 16.14
N ASP A 25 -1.45 -5.19 14.98
CA ASP A 25 -1.60 -5.81 13.66
C ASP A 25 -0.27 -6.31 13.07
N GLY A 26 0.85 -6.04 13.75
CA GLY A 26 2.21 -6.43 13.35
C GLY A 26 2.95 -5.38 12.55
N GLN A 27 2.36 -4.21 12.29
CA GLN A 27 2.99 -3.06 11.67
C GLN A 27 3.38 -2.03 12.72
N SER A 28 4.44 -1.27 12.43
CA SER A 28 4.81 -0.16 13.31
C SER A 28 4.01 1.09 12.97
N ASN A 29 3.73 1.91 13.98
CA ASN A 29 3.03 3.19 13.84
C ASN A 29 3.70 4.11 12.78
N LEU A 30 5.02 4.01 12.59
CA LEU A 30 5.72 4.74 11.53
C LEU A 30 5.40 4.22 10.12
N LEU A 31 5.37 2.90 9.93
CA LEU A 31 5.03 2.31 8.65
C LEU A 31 3.59 2.64 8.27
N GLU A 32 2.69 2.64 9.24
CA GLU A 32 1.31 3.06 9.07
C GLU A 32 1.19 4.53 8.72
N TYR A 33 1.92 5.42 9.41
CA TYR A 33 1.99 6.83 9.03
C TYR A 33 2.48 7.04 7.58
N ILE A 34 3.51 6.29 7.18
CA ILE A 34 4.03 6.31 5.80
C ILE A 34 2.98 5.78 4.82
N ALA A 35 2.27 4.71 5.16
CA ALA A 35 1.20 4.14 4.34
C ALA A 35 -0.04 5.04 4.28
N GLY A 36 -0.26 5.85 5.32
CA GLY A 36 -1.49 6.61 5.54
C GLY A 36 -2.62 5.77 6.14
N THR A 37 -2.30 4.71 6.86
CA THR A 37 -3.26 3.94 7.68
C THR A 37 -3.29 4.47 9.11
N PHE A 38 -4.37 4.19 9.84
CA PHE A 38 -4.56 4.59 11.22
C PHE A 38 -4.10 3.50 12.19
N ALA A 39 -3.02 3.79 12.90
CA ALA A 39 -2.42 2.91 13.91
C ALA A 39 -3.32 2.48 15.08
N GLY A 40 -4.53 3.02 15.18
CA GLY A 40 -5.51 2.60 16.18
C GLY A 40 -6.55 1.60 15.68
N ASP A 41 -6.51 1.24 14.40
CA ASP A 41 -7.50 0.42 13.71
C ASP A 41 -6.85 -0.58 12.75
N ALA A 42 -6.65 -1.80 13.27
CA ALA A 42 -6.08 -2.93 12.54
C ALA A 42 -6.91 -3.36 11.30
N THR A 43 -8.09 -2.77 11.07
CA THR A 43 -8.88 -3.02 9.86
C THR A 43 -8.53 -2.08 8.70
N GLU A 44 -7.81 -0.98 8.96
CA GLU A 44 -7.35 -0.07 7.93
C GLU A 44 -6.03 -0.57 7.31
N THR A 45 -6.11 -1.15 6.12
CA THR A 45 -4.97 -1.82 5.50
C THR A 45 -4.47 -1.12 4.24
N PHE A 46 -3.15 -1.17 4.03
CA PHE A 46 -2.53 -0.81 2.76
C PHE A 46 -2.59 -1.99 1.78
N SER A 47 -3.43 -1.90 0.75
CA SER A 47 -3.70 -3.01 -0.16
C SER A 47 -3.65 -2.63 -1.63
N LEU A 48 -3.36 -3.63 -2.47
CA LEU A 48 -3.41 -3.57 -3.93
C LEU A 48 -4.32 -4.71 -4.42
N ALA A 49 -5.34 -4.37 -5.20
CA ALA A 49 -6.24 -5.34 -5.80
C ALA A 49 -5.97 -5.45 -7.31
N ILE A 50 -5.91 -6.67 -7.83
CA ILE A 50 -5.94 -6.93 -9.27
C ILE A 50 -7.41 -7.05 -9.67
N LYS A 51 -7.89 -6.13 -10.52
CA LYS A 51 -9.29 -6.06 -10.94
C LYS A 51 -9.54 -6.75 -12.26
N GLU A 52 -8.56 -6.70 -13.16
CA GLU A 52 -8.68 -7.28 -14.50
C GLU A 52 -7.28 -7.55 -15.07
N LYS A 53 -7.16 -8.64 -15.85
CA LYS A 53 -5.97 -8.94 -16.65
C LYS A 53 -6.41 -9.26 -18.08
N LEU A 54 -6.04 -8.39 -19.01
CA LEU A 54 -6.18 -8.53 -20.45
C LEU A 54 -4.80 -8.74 -21.09
N PRO A 55 -4.72 -9.18 -22.37
CA PRO A 55 -3.44 -9.38 -23.05
C PRO A 55 -2.55 -8.13 -23.11
N GLU A 56 -3.16 -6.94 -23.14
CA GLU A 56 -2.43 -5.66 -23.30
C GLU A 56 -2.47 -4.78 -22.03
N SER A 57 -3.24 -5.16 -21.00
CA SER A 57 -3.40 -4.32 -19.81
C SER A 57 -3.77 -5.12 -18.57
N VAL A 58 -3.20 -4.73 -17.43
CA VAL A 58 -3.61 -5.17 -16.10
C VAL A 58 -4.18 -3.97 -15.35
N ARG A 59 -5.44 -4.08 -14.91
CA ARG A 59 -6.10 -3.08 -14.08
C ARG A 59 -5.88 -3.40 -12.61
N LEU A 60 -5.27 -2.47 -11.91
CA LEU A 60 -4.98 -2.52 -10.48
C LEU A 60 -5.77 -1.43 -9.77
N GLU A 61 -6.18 -1.67 -8.54
CA GLU A 61 -6.82 -0.66 -7.68
C GLU A 61 -6.11 -0.60 -6.32
N PHE A 62 -5.89 0.62 -5.83
CA PHE A 62 -5.42 0.88 -4.47
C PHE A 62 -6.03 2.18 -3.94
N TYR A 63 -5.96 2.40 -2.63
CA TYR A 63 -6.43 3.64 -2.01
C TYR A 63 -5.29 4.66 -1.94
N GLY A 64 -5.45 5.79 -2.63
CA GLY A 64 -4.50 6.91 -2.65
C GLY A 64 -4.81 7.90 -1.53
N ILE A 65 -3.76 8.44 -0.93
CA ILE A 65 -3.80 9.52 0.06
C ILE A 65 -3.04 10.71 -0.52
N THR A 66 -3.67 11.89 -0.54
CA THR A 66 -3.11 13.13 -1.09
C THR A 66 -1.67 13.37 -0.63
N GLY A 67 -0.80 13.71 -1.59
CA GLY A 67 0.60 14.04 -1.35
C GLY A 67 1.56 12.84 -1.34
N LYS A 68 1.07 11.62 -1.10
CA LYS A 68 1.90 10.40 -1.10
C LYS A 68 2.25 9.95 -2.51
N VAL A 69 3.42 9.33 -2.66
CA VAL A 69 3.93 8.86 -3.95
C VAL A 69 3.93 7.34 -4.01
N TYR A 70 3.16 6.81 -4.95
CA TYR A 70 2.96 5.38 -5.18
C TYR A 70 3.79 4.88 -6.34
N THR A 71 4.27 3.65 -6.21
CA THR A 71 4.96 2.93 -7.27
C THR A 71 4.54 1.48 -7.31
N ILE A 72 4.53 0.88 -8.50
CA ILE A 72 4.20 -0.54 -8.69
C ILE A 72 5.43 -1.28 -9.20
N GLU A 73 5.66 -2.45 -8.63
CA GLU A 73 6.67 -3.39 -9.10
C GLU A 73 5.99 -4.71 -9.43
N SER A 74 6.51 -5.40 -10.44
CA SER A 74 6.08 -6.76 -10.76
C SER A 74 7.22 -7.75 -10.81
N THR A 75 6.89 -9.02 -10.58
CA THR A 75 7.82 -10.14 -10.61
C THR A 75 7.20 -11.33 -11.33
N LEU A 76 8.06 -12.11 -11.98
CA LEU A 76 7.69 -13.36 -12.66
C LEU A 76 8.15 -14.59 -11.88
N ASP A 77 9.00 -14.42 -10.87
CA ASP A 77 9.69 -15.49 -10.14
C ASP A 77 9.66 -15.33 -8.62
N MET A 78 8.99 -14.28 -8.11
CA MET A 78 8.91 -13.90 -6.70
C MET A 78 10.27 -13.52 -6.06
N LYS A 79 11.33 -13.35 -6.87
CA LYS A 79 12.67 -13.01 -6.41
C LYS A 79 13.10 -11.66 -6.94
N THR A 80 13.01 -11.47 -8.25
CA THR A 80 13.38 -10.21 -8.91
C THR A 80 12.14 -9.37 -9.13
N TRP A 81 12.09 -8.23 -8.44
CA TRP A 81 11.03 -7.24 -8.56
C TRP A 81 11.52 -6.10 -9.46
N THR A 82 10.74 -5.77 -10.48
CA THR A 82 11.06 -4.69 -11.42
C THR A 82 9.96 -3.65 -11.37
N ARG A 83 10.34 -2.38 -11.28
CA ARG A 83 9.40 -1.26 -11.40
C ARG A 83 8.72 -1.28 -12.76
N VAL A 84 7.40 -1.18 -12.75
CA VAL A 84 6.58 -1.13 -13.97
C VAL A 84 5.92 0.24 -14.09
N PRO A 85 5.95 0.86 -15.27
CA PRO A 85 5.23 2.09 -15.51
C PRO A 85 3.72 1.83 -15.54
N PHE A 86 2.93 2.76 -14.99
CA PHE A 86 1.48 2.66 -14.98
C PHE A 86 0.79 3.99 -15.28
N ALA A 87 -0.34 3.93 -15.97
CA ALA A 87 -1.25 5.05 -16.18
C ALA A 87 -2.34 5.05 -15.09
N VAL A 88 -2.96 6.21 -14.84
CA VAL A 88 -4.02 6.36 -13.83
C VAL A 88 -5.32 6.82 -14.50
N GLY A 89 -6.45 6.29 -14.04
CA GLY A 89 -7.80 6.61 -14.53
C GLY A 89 -8.21 5.82 -15.77
N ALA A 90 -7.32 5.71 -16.77
CA ALA A 90 -7.55 4.91 -17.98
C ALA A 90 -6.24 4.29 -18.50
N PRO A 91 -6.31 3.23 -19.33
CA PRO A 91 -5.13 2.69 -20.02
C PRO A 91 -4.44 3.75 -20.88
N GLY A 92 -3.10 3.76 -20.88
CA GLY A 92 -2.31 4.71 -21.66
C GLY A 92 -0.82 4.62 -21.35
N THR A 93 -0.05 5.63 -21.78
CA THR A 93 1.37 5.74 -21.46
C THR A 93 1.55 5.89 -19.94
N GLY A 94 2.26 4.95 -19.33
CA GLY A 94 2.48 4.94 -17.89
C GLY A 94 3.68 5.77 -17.43
N ASN A 95 3.66 6.16 -16.15
CA ASN A 95 4.79 6.74 -15.43
C ASN A 95 5.31 5.76 -14.37
N ASN A 96 6.58 5.92 -13.97
CA ASN A 96 7.19 5.05 -12.94
C ASN A 96 6.70 5.33 -11.51
N ALA A 97 5.94 6.41 -11.31
CA ALA A 97 5.37 6.79 -10.03
C ALA A 97 4.12 7.64 -10.25
N HIS A 98 3.24 7.65 -9.25
CA HIS A 98 2.06 8.50 -9.18
C HIS A 98 2.02 9.20 -7.83
N GLN A 99 2.03 10.53 -7.81
CA GLN A 99 1.69 11.30 -6.62
C GLN A 99 0.18 11.51 -6.58
N ALA A 100 -0.48 11.05 -5.53
CA ALA A 100 -1.92 11.22 -5.40
C ALA A 100 -2.27 12.70 -5.15
N GLY A 101 -3.15 13.24 -5.98
CA GLY A 101 -3.70 14.60 -5.80
C GLY A 101 -4.86 14.63 -4.79
N ASP A 102 -5.61 13.54 -4.70
CA ASP A 102 -6.81 13.41 -3.89
C ASP A 102 -6.79 12.12 -3.06
N VAL A 103 -7.68 12.05 -2.07
CA VAL A 103 -7.94 10.83 -1.29
C VAL A 103 -9.01 10.00 -2.00
N GLY A 104 -8.73 8.72 -2.26
CA GLY A 104 -9.72 7.83 -2.87
C GLY A 104 -9.13 6.66 -3.65
N ILE A 105 -10.01 5.89 -4.31
CA ILE A 105 -9.60 4.74 -5.12
C ILE A 105 -8.90 5.22 -6.38
N VAL A 106 -7.69 4.70 -6.61
CA VAL A 106 -6.89 4.93 -7.81
C VAL A 106 -6.98 3.69 -8.70
N SER A 107 -7.51 3.85 -9.91
CA SER A 107 -7.40 2.82 -10.97
C SER A 107 -6.09 2.99 -11.72
N ALA A 108 -5.19 2.02 -11.61
CA ALA A 108 -3.89 2.00 -12.26
C ALA A 108 -3.83 0.93 -13.36
N PHE A 109 -3.18 1.24 -14.48
CA PHE A 109 -3.09 0.36 -15.63
C PHE A 109 -1.62 0.18 -16.04
N THR A 110 -1.14 -1.07 -16.02
CA THR A 110 0.21 -1.44 -16.47
C THR A 110 0.14 -2.44 -17.61
N ALA A 111 1.15 -2.45 -18.48
CA ALA A 111 1.31 -3.52 -19.46
C ALA A 111 1.69 -4.83 -18.74
N PRO A 112 1.08 -5.98 -19.07
CA PRO A 112 1.51 -7.27 -18.55
C PRO A 112 2.88 -7.64 -19.13
N ARG A 113 3.74 -8.25 -18.31
CA ARG A 113 5.04 -8.79 -18.72
C ARG A 113 5.01 -10.29 -19.00
N SER A 114 3.92 -10.96 -18.63
CA SER A 114 3.75 -12.40 -18.83
C SER A 114 2.30 -12.79 -19.11
N GLY A 115 2.12 -13.66 -20.10
CA GLY A 115 0.84 -14.31 -20.40
C GLY A 115 0.45 -15.42 -19.41
N THR A 116 1.40 -15.94 -18.62
CA THR A 116 1.14 -17.01 -17.65
C THR A 116 0.94 -16.45 -16.25
N SER A 117 2.02 -16.25 -15.49
CA SER A 117 2.03 -15.74 -14.13
C SER A 117 2.82 -14.44 -14.02
N GLU A 118 2.26 -13.49 -13.28
CA GLU A 118 2.91 -12.23 -12.90
C GLU A 118 2.30 -11.79 -11.57
N PHE A 119 3.14 -11.35 -10.65
CA PHE A 119 2.73 -10.84 -9.34
C PHE A 119 3.07 -9.35 -9.23
N PHE A 120 2.27 -8.62 -8.47
CA PHE A 120 2.40 -7.17 -8.32
C PHE A 120 2.51 -6.79 -6.85
N ARG A 121 3.29 -5.76 -6.55
CA ARG A 121 3.31 -5.09 -5.24
C ARG A 121 3.30 -3.59 -5.41
N LEU A 122 2.67 -2.93 -4.44
CA LEU A 122 2.61 -1.49 -4.33
C LEU A 122 3.60 -1.03 -3.26
N SER A 123 4.19 0.15 -3.44
CA SER A 123 4.98 0.81 -2.41
C SER A 123 4.65 2.30 -2.37
N VAL A 124 4.73 2.88 -1.18
CA VAL A 124 4.37 4.26 -0.89
C VAL A 124 5.46 4.94 -0.07
N ARG A 125 5.64 6.25 -0.27
CA ARG A 125 6.58 7.11 0.44
C ARG A 125 6.01 8.52 0.58
#